data_AF-A0A1F8Q5H8-F1
#
_entry.id   AF-A0A1F8Q5H8-F1
#
_cell.length_a   1.000
_cell.length_b   1.000
_cell.length_c   1.000
_cell.angle_alpha   90.00
_cell.angle_beta   90.00
_cell.angle_gamma   90.00
#
_symmetry.space_group_name_H-M   'P 1'
#
loop_
_entity.id
_entity.type
_entity.pdbx_description
1 polymer ?
#
loop_
_entity_poly.entity_id
_entity_poly.type
_entity_poly.pdbx_seq_one_letter_code
_entity_poly.pdbx_strand_id
1 'polypeptide(L)' 'MKHRVRIDMSFENEADAKELTGYARNMAGKAVSINEGEANEEISFYDHELCRHDESQPCTRLERIEIRTGRGEQR' A
#
# COMPACT_ATOMS: atom_id res chain seq x y z
N MET A 1 19.80 -2.75 8.14
CA MET A 1 19.49 -1.61 7.24
C MET A 1 18.09 -1.84 6.69
N LYS A 2 17.23 -0.81 6.66
CA LYS A 2 15.86 -0.91 6.13
C LYS A 2 15.76 -0.02 4.89
N HIS A 3 15.14 -0.51 3.82
CA HIS A 3 14.91 0.25 2.59
C HIS A 3 13.43 0.61 2.50
N ARG A 4 13.13 1.89 2.25
CA ARG A 4 11.76 2.39 2.03
C ARG A 4 11.61 2.85 0.59
N VAL A 5 10.55 2.39 -0.06
CA VAL A 5 10.17 2.79 -1.42
C VAL A 5 8.77 3.39 -1.36
N ARG A 6 8.58 4.59 -1.92
CA ARG A 6 7.27 5.26 -2.07
C ARG A 6 7.05 5.50 -3.56
N ILE A 7 5.89 5.08 -4.05
CA ILE A 7 5.53 5.17 -5.46
C ILE A 7 4.26 6.02 -5.54
N ASP A 8 4.28 7.07 -6.34
CA ASP A 8 3.16 7.96 -6.64
C ASP A 8 3.00 8.00 -8.15
N MET A 9 1.90 7.44 -8.67
CA MET A 9 1.69 7.19 -10.10
C MET A 9 0.22 7.39 -10.45
N SER A 10 -0.04 7.93 -11.63
CA SER A 10 -1.39 8.04 -12.22
C SER A 10 -1.44 7.23 -13.51
N PHE A 11 -2.57 6.58 -13.76
CA PHE A 11 -2.78 5.69 -14.91
C PHE A 11 -3.97 6.17 -15.73
N GLU A 12 -3.84 6.13 -17.06
CA GLU A 12 -4.96 6.39 -17.99
C GLU A 12 -5.88 5.17 -18.13
N ASN A 13 -5.39 3.98 -17.75
CA ASN A 13 -6.02 2.68 -17.95
C ASN A 13 -6.15 1.92 -16.61
N GLU A 14 -7.36 1.45 -16.31
CA GLU A 14 -7.65 0.68 -15.09
C GLU A 14 -6.92 -0.68 -15.03
N ALA A 15 -6.72 -1.36 -16.16
CA ALA A 15 -6.04 -2.64 -16.22
C ALA A 15 -4.57 -2.53 -15.77
N ASP A 16 -3.86 -1.48 -16.21
CA ASP A 16 -2.45 -1.25 -15.82
C ASP A 16 -2.34 -0.89 -14.34
N ALA A 17 -3.26 -0.05 -13.84
CA ALA A 17 -3.35 0.26 -12.41
C ALA A 17 -3.57 -1.00 -11.57
N LYS A 18 -4.44 -1.91 -12.03
CA LYS A 18 -4.69 -3.20 -11.38
C LYS A 18 -3.49 -4.14 -11.43
N GLU A 19 -2.78 -4.20 -12.55
CA GLU A 19 -1.58 -5.03 -12.70
C GLU A 19 -0.50 -4.58 -11.70
N LEU A 20 -0.20 -3.27 -11.64
CA LEU A 20 0.77 -2.74 -10.68
C LEU A 20 0.30 -2.95 -9.25
N THR A 21 -1.00 -2.74 -8.96
CA THR A 21 -1.58 -3.02 -7.63
C THR A 21 -1.35 -4.47 -7.22
N GLY A 22 -1.57 -5.42 -8.12
CA GLY A 22 -1.35 -6.84 -7.87
C GLY A 22 0.12 -7.15 -7.57
N TYR A 23 1.04 -6.59 -8.36
CA TYR A 23 2.47 -6.73 -8.12
C TYR A 23 2.88 -6.10 -6.78
N ALA A 24 2.44 -4.88 -6.50
CA ALA A 24 2.70 -4.16 -5.26
C ALA A 24 2.17 -4.94 -4.04
N ARG A 25 0.99 -5.54 -4.13
CA ARG A 25 0.41 -6.38 -3.07
C ARG A 25 1.27 -7.62 -2.79
N ASN A 26 1.76 -8.30 -3.83
CA ASN A 26 2.66 -9.45 -3.68
C ASN A 26 3.98 -9.04 -3.02
N MET A 27 4.56 -7.91 -3.44
CA MET A 27 5.79 -7.38 -2.85
C MET A 27 5.59 -6.89 -1.40
N ALA A 28 4.45 -6.25 -1.12
CA ALA A 28 4.05 -5.79 0.20
C ALA A 28 3.95 -6.95 1.20
N GLY A 29 3.48 -8.13 0.78
CA GLY A 29 3.48 -9.34 1.62
C GLY A 29 4.87 -9.81 2.05
N LYS A 30 5.94 -9.35 1.39
CA LYS A 30 7.34 -9.61 1.76
C LYS A 30 7.97 -8.46 2.55
N ALA A 31 7.28 -7.34 2.70
CA ALA A 31 7.80 -6.18 3.38
C ALA A 31 7.76 -6.38 4.91
N VAL A 32 8.82 -5.94 5.58
CA VAL A 32 8.92 -5.98 7.04
C VAL A 32 8.40 -4.70 7.67
N SER A 33 7.90 -4.77 8.90
CA SER A 33 7.50 -3.60 9.67
C SER A 33 8.69 -2.65 9.80
N ILE A 34 8.44 -1.37 9.51
CA ILE A 34 9.47 -0.33 9.59
C ILE A 34 9.88 -0.11 11.05
N ASN A 35 8.99 -0.40 12.03
CA ASN A 35 9.22 -0.22 13.47
C ASN A 35 8.66 -1.39 14.31
N GLU A 36 9.25 -2.59 14.20
CA GLU A 36 8.86 -3.75 15.01
C GLU A 36 9.16 -3.48 16.52
N GLY A 37 8.14 -3.23 17.33
CA GLY A 37 8.23 -3.13 18.80
C GLY A 37 8.31 -1.73 19.44
N GLU A 38 8.15 -0.64 18.69
CA GLU A 38 8.12 0.74 19.22
C GLU A 38 6.68 1.24 19.44
N ALA A 39 6.47 2.08 20.45
CA ALA A 39 5.13 2.53 20.91
C ALA A 39 4.29 3.31 19.86
N ASN A 40 4.88 3.67 18.72
CA ASN A 40 4.25 4.37 17.62
C ASN A 40 4.42 3.57 16.32
N GLU A 41 3.74 2.43 16.24
CA GLU A 41 3.70 1.54 15.07
C GLU A 41 3.20 2.31 13.83
N GLU A 42 4.12 2.89 13.06
CA GLU A 42 3.82 3.35 11.70
C GLU A 42 3.66 2.08 10.85
N ILE A 43 2.45 1.52 10.86
CA ILE A 43 2.06 0.37 10.05
C ILE A 43 2.33 0.75 8.59
N SER A 44 3.17 0.00 7.90
CA SER A 44 3.32 0.18 6.46
C SER A 44 1.96 -0.14 5.81
N PHE A 45 1.43 0.76 4.97
CA PHE A 45 0.16 0.54 4.31
C PHE A 45 0.23 0.85 2.81
N TYR A 46 -0.66 0.21 2.06
CA TYR A 46 -0.93 0.50 0.65
C TYR A 46 -2.37 0.99 0.53
N ASP A 47 -2.56 2.17 -0.07
CA ASP A 47 -3.88 2.70 -0.39
C ASP A 47 -4.09 2.63 -1.91
N HIS A 48 -5.25 2.12 -2.35
CA HIS A 48 -5.74 2.24 -3.71
C HIS A 48 -6.89 3.24 -3.71
N GLU A 49 -6.72 4.35 -4.42
CA GLU A 49 -7.68 5.43 -4.46
C GLU A 49 -8.11 5.71 -5.91
N LEU A 50 -9.39 6.00 -6.11
CA LEU A 50 -9.93 6.53 -7.36
C LEU A 50 -9.92 8.04 -7.28
N CYS A 51 -9.02 8.68 -8.03
CA CYS A 51 -8.91 10.13 -8.09
C CYS A 51 -9.57 10.68 -9.36
N ARG A 52 -10.43 11.70 -9.20
CA ARG A 52 -11.06 12.45 -10.29
C ARG A 52 -10.64 13.91 -10.22
N HIS A 53 -9.33 14.15 -10.24
CA HIS A 53 -8.76 15.49 -10.09
C HIS A 53 -9.18 16.43 -11.22
N ASP A 54 -9.40 15.89 -12.42
CA ASP A 54 -9.89 16.66 -13.57
C ASP A 54 -11.31 17.22 -13.35
N GLU A 55 -12.11 16.55 -12.50
CA GLU A 55 -13.44 16.99 -12.08
C GLU A 55 -13.41 17.80 -10.77
N SER A 56 -12.21 18.14 -10.26
CA SER A 56 -12.00 18.78 -8.95
C SER A 56 -12.64 18.02 -7.77
N GLN A 57 -12.84 16.71 -7.91
CA GLN A 57 -13.41 15.86 -6.86
C GLN A 57 -12.31 15.24 -6.00
N PRO A 58 -12.58 15.03 -4.70
CA PRO A 58 -11.64 14.35 -3.81
C PRO A 58 -11.45 12.89 -4.25
N CYS A 59 -10.26 12.33 -4.01
CA CYS A 59 -10.03 10.91 -4.22
C CYS A 59 -10.94 10.07 -3.30
N THR A 60 -11.55 9.03 -3.88
CA THR A 60 -12.28 8.02 -3.11
C THR A 60 -11.37 6.86 -2.82
N ARG A 61 -11.12 6.55 -1.54
CA ARG A 61 -10.35 5.37 -1.17
C ARG A 61 -11.14 4.10 -1.46
N LEU A 62 -10.61 3.27 -2.35
CA LEU A 62 -11.21 1.99 -2.72
C LEU A 62 -10.75 0.86 -1.81
N GLU A 63 -9.46 0.85 -1.46
CA GLU A 63 -8.86 -0.20 -0.63
C GLU A 63 -7.71 0.38 0.20
N ARG A 64 -7.54 -0.14 1.41
CA ARG A 64 -6.36 0.07 2.25
C ARG A 64 -5.90 -1.27 2.78
N ILE A 65 -4.64 -1.60 2.54
CA ILE A 65 -4.00 -2.82 3.05
C ILE A 65 -2.94 -2.42 4.05
N GLU A 66 -3.13 -2.84 5.29
CA GLU A 66 -2.11 -2.75 6.33
C GLU A 66 -1.14 -3.93 6.22
N ILE A 67 0.14 -3.61 6.09
CA ILE A 67 1.22 -4.59 6.08
C ILE A 67 1.64 -4.80 7.54
N ARG A 68 1.11 -5.87 8.13
CA ARG A 68 1.53 -6.34 9.45
C ARG A 68 2.52 -7.48 9.27
N THR A 69 3.78 -7.24 9.61
CA THR A 69 4.74 -8.33 9.83
C THR A 69 5.16 -8.29 11.28
N GLY A 70 4.60 -9.23 12.04
CA GLY A 70 4.85 -9.51 13.44
C GLY A 70 4.32 -10.91 13.71
N ARG A 71 5.13 -11.75 14.33
CA ARG A 71 4.91 -13.19 14.52
C ARG A 71 3.49 -13.51 15.02
N GLY A 72 2.73 -14.22 14.18
CA GLY A 72 1.54 -14.99 14.56
C GLY A 72 1.40 -16.11 13.55
N GLU A 73 1.99 -17.27 13.86
CA GLU A 73 1.23 -18.51 14.03
C GLU A 73 0.21 -18.77 12.90
N GLN A 74 0.58 -19.68 12.02
CA GLN A 74 -0.38 -20.63 11.47
C GLN A 74 -1.12 -21.29 12.64
N ARG A 75 -2.37 -20.89 12.89
CA ARG A 75 -3.38 -21.71 13.55
C ARG A 75 -4.70 -21.53 12.84
#